data_AF-A0A160ILS8-F1
#
_entry.id   AF-A0A160ILS8-F1
#
_cell.length_a   1.000
_cell.length_b   1.000
_cell.length_c   1.000
_cell.angle_alpha   90.00
_cell.angle_beta   90.00
_cell.angle_gamma   90.00
#
_symmetry.space_group_name_H-M   'P 1'
#
loop_
_entity.id
_entity.type
_entity.pdbx_description
1 polymer ?
#
loop_
_entity_poly.entity_id
_entity_poly.type
_entity_poly.pdbx_seq_one_letter_code
_entity_poly.pdbx_strand_id
1 'polypeptide(L)'
;MPIQYRLFLLSGLISILVGILQITSLLETKADGLSVWGYFLLIWGIVAFLCALNRFKIGWINNLIATMGAVIHGAVVMYSLLFPFETVTKGMSYLYPIMSFISVCCCAVILGLKSDKTHSKMISK
;
A
#
# COMPACT_ATOMS: atom_id res chain seq x y z
N MET A 1 -4.67 -1.77 -20.44
CA MET A 1 -3.76 -2.07 -19.32
C MET A 1 -4.49 -3.04 -18.39
N PRO A 2 -3.94 -4.24 -18.09
CA PRO A 2 -4.59 -5.20 -17.20
C PRO A 2 -4.94 -4.58 -15.85
N ILE A 3 -6.04 -5.05 -15.24
CA ILE A 3 -6.60 -4.45 -14.04
C ILE A 3 -5.61 -4.43 -12.86
N GLN A 4 -4.76 -5.46 -12.74
CA GLN A 4 -3.68 -5.54 -11.75
C GLN A 4 -2.74 -4.33 -11.80
N TYR A 5 -2.32 -3.92 -12.99
CA TYR A 5 -1.40 -2.78 -13.12
C TYR A 5 -2.11 -1.43 -12.92
N ARG A 6 -3.42 -1.34 -13.20
CA ARG A 6 -4.21 -0.15 -12.86
C ARG A 6 -4.34 0.01 -11.34
N LEU A 7 -4.53 -1.10 -10.63
CA LEU A 7 -4.57 -1.13 -9.17
C LEU A 7 -3.21 -0.81 -8.56
N PHE A 8 -2.10 -1.30 -9.13
CA PHE A 8 -0.75 -0.90 -8.72
C PHE A 8 -0.47 0.58 -8.96
N LEU A 9 -0.92 1.15 -10.09
CA LEU A 9 -0.81 2.58 -10.35
C LEU A 9 -1.52 3.40 -9.27
N LEU A 10 -2.78 3.06 -8.98
CA LEU A 10 -3.60 3.76 -8.00
C LEU A 10 -3.00 3.65 -6.59
N SER A 11 -2.71 2.43 -6.16
CA SER A 11 -2.14 2.14 -4.84
C SER A 11 -0.74 2.74 -4.69
N GLY A 12 0.09 2.70 -5.73
CA GLY A 12 1.40 3.33 -5.76
C GLY A 12 1.34 4.85 -5.65
N LEU A 13 0.46 5.50 -6.41
CA LEU A 13 0.22 6.96 -6.32
C LEU A 13 -0.25 7.38 -4.92
N ILE A 14 -1.20 6.63 -4.35
CA ILE A 14 -1.68 6.86 -2.99
C ILE A 14 -0.52 6.75 -2.00
N SER A 15 0.30 5.71 -2.12
CA SER A 15 1.43 5.49 -1.22
C SER A 15 2.51 6.57 -1.34
N ILE A 16 2.81 7.03 -2.56
CA ILE A 16 3.73 8.17 -2.79
C ILE A 16 3.19 9.43 -2.11
N LEU A 17 1.92 9.76 -2.32
CA LEU A 17 1.30 10.96 -1.75
C LEU A 17 1.32 10.92 -0.23
N VAL A 18 0.89 9.81 0.37
CA VAL A 18 0.90 9.62 1.83
C VAL A 18 2.33 9.66 2.37
N GLY A 19 3.28 9.02 1.70
CA GLY A 19 4.70 9.02 2.09
C GLY A 19 5.31 10.42 2.10
N ILE A 20 5.08 11.21 1.03
CA ILE A 20 5.55 12.60 0.97
C ILE A 20 4.97 13.42 2.11
N LEU A 21 3.65 13.34 2.32
CA LEU A 21 2.99 14.14 3.36
C LEU A 21 3.46 13.79 4.78
N GLN A 22 3.72 12.51 5.05
CA GLN A 22 4.34 12.09 6.32
C GLN A 22 5.78 12.63 6.46
N ILE A 23 6.59 12.56 5.40
CA ILE A 23 7.96 13.08 5.41
C ILE A 23 8.00 14.61 5.52
N THR A 24 7.06 15.35 4.92
CA THR A 24 7.00 16.80 5.06
C THR A 24 6.56 17.20 6.47
N SER A 25 5.58 16.48 7.05
CA SER A 25 5.17 16.71 8.44
C SER A 25 6.30 16.48 9.44
N LEU A 26 7.28 15.64 9.10
CA LEU A 26 8.49 15.45 9.91
C LEU A 26 9.39 16.65 9.96
N LEU A 27 9.64 17.23 8.78
CA LEU A 27 10.54 18.37 8.64
C LEU A 27 10.02 19.54 9.48
N GLU A 28 8.70 19.68 9.58
CA GLU A 28 8.03 20.72 10.36
C GLU A 28 8.01 20.44 11.87
N THR A 29 7.82 19.18 12.29
CA THR A 29 7.55 18.85 13.71
C THR A 29 8.75 18.32 14.50
N LYS A 30 9.90 18.03 13.86
CA LYS A 30 11.08 17.39 14.51
C LYS A 30 10.71 16.18 15.37
N ALA A 31 9.73 15.39 14.93
CA ALA A 31 9.20 14.27 15.71
C ALA A 31 9.99 12.97 15.43
N ASP A 32 10.46 12.34 16.51
CA ASP A 32 11.20 11.08 16.48
C ASP A 32 10.27 9.86 16.31
N GLY A 33 10.59 8.99 15.35
CA GLY A 33 10.17 7.57 15.34
C GLY A 33 8.98 7.19 14.44
N LEU A 34 7.81 7.83 14.56
CA LEU A 34 6.58 7.37 13.85
C LEU A 34 6.59 7.59 12.33
N SER A 35 7.63 8.23 11.85
CA SER A 35 7.64 8.90 10.56
C SER A 35 8.55 8.25 9.53
N VAL A 36 9.36 7.30 9.99
CA VAL A 36 10.15 6.39 9.15
C VAL A 36 9.22 5.61 8.21
N TRP A 37 7.97 5.37 8.63
CA TRP A 37 6.91 4.80 7.82
C TRP A 37 6.64 5.57 6.52
N GLY A 38 6.82 6.90 6.52
CA GLY A 38 6.68 7.72 5.33
C GLY A 38 7.67 7.35 4.22
N TYR A 39 8.92 7.01 4.60
CA TYR A 39 9.93 6.55 3.65
C TYR A 39 9.60 5.16 3.08
N PHE A 40 9.12 4.23 3.92
CA PHE A 40 8.71 2.90 3.46
C PHE A 40 7.52 2.98 2.49
N LEU A 41 6.53 3.83 2.79
CA LEU A 41 5.39 4.09 1.91
C LEU A 41 5.83 4.73 0.59
N LEU A 42 6.75 5.70 0.65
CA LEU A 42 7.27 6.35 -0.55
C LEU A 42 8.02 5.37 -1.46
N ILE A 43 8.96 4.61 -0.89
CA ILE A 43 9.76 3.62 -1.65
C ILE A 43 8.85 2.57 -2.26
N TRP A 44 7.93 2.00 -1.47
CA TRP A 44 7.00 1.00 -1.97
C TRP A 44 6.10 1.58 -3.08
N GLY A 45 5.61 2.80 -2.91
CA GLY A 45 4.78 3.48 -3.90
C GLY A 45 5.50 3.70 -5.23
N ILE A 46 6.78 4.07 -5.21
CA ILE A 46 7.63 4.19 -6.41
C ILE A 46 7.79 2.82 -7.08
N VAL A 47 8.07 1.77 -6.31
CA VAL A 47 8.22 0.40 -6.84
C VAL A 47 6.91 -0.08 -7.49
N ALA A 48 5.77 0.14 -6.85
CA ALA A 48 4.45 -0.21 -7.39
C ALA A 48 4.13 0.58 -8.67
N PHE A 49 4.43 1.87 -8.70
CA PHE A 49 4.25 2.74 -9.85
C PHE A 49 5.10 2.30 -11.05
N LEU A 50 6.40 2.05 -10.83
CA LEU A 50 7.31 1.53 -11.85
C LEU A 50 6.89 0.14 -12.33
N CYS A 51 6.46 -0.72 -11.42
CA CYS A 51 5.96 -2.06 -11.75
C CYS A 51 4.74 -1.99 -12.67
N ALA A 52 3.85 -1.02 -12.44
CA ALA A 52 2.70 -0.80 -13.28
C ALA A 52 3.08 -0.26 -14.67
N LEU A 53 3.99 0.70 -14.76
CA LEU A 53 4.43 1.26 -16.04
C LEU A 53 5.19 0.24 -16.90
N ASN A 54 6.15 -0.48 -16.31
CA ASN A 54 6.98 -1.45 -17.00
C ASN A 54 6.27 -2.79 -17.24
N ARG A 55 5.11 -3.00 -16.63
CA ARG A 55 4.25 -4.21 -16.78
C ARG A 55 5.05 -5.50 -16.65
N PHE A 56 5.82 -5.64 -15.57
CA PHE A 56 6.64 -6.84 -15.35
C PHE A 56 5.79 -8.11 -15.47
N LYS A 57 6.09 -8.94 -16.47
CA LYS A 57 5.33 -10.17 -16.78
C LYS A 57 5.54 -11.30 -15.76
N ILE A 58 6.32 -11.06 -14.71
CA ILE A 58 6.66 -12.05 -13.69
C ILE A 58 5.59 -12.03 -12.60
N GLY A 59 4.60 -12.92 -12.73
CA GLY A 59 3.44 -12.94 -11.85
C GLY A 59 3.72 -13.28 -10.37
N TRP A 60 4.92 -13.74 -10.00
CA TRP A 60 5.31 -13.88 -8.59
C TRP A 60 5.80 -12.57 -7.99
N ILE A 61 6.52 -11.74 -8.76
CA ILE A 61 6.97 -10.41 -8.32
C ILE A 61 5.75 -9.52 -8.04
N ASN A 62 4.74 -9.55 -8.92
CA ASN A 62 3.51 -8.79 -8.69
C ASN A 62 2.82 -9.23 -7.38
N ASN A 63 2.76 -10.53 -7.08
CA ASN A 63 2.21 -10.99 -5.81
C ASN A 63 3.03 -10.51 -4.62
N LEU A 64 4.36 -10.61 -4.70
CA LEU A 64 5.26 -10.17 -3.63
C LEU A 64 5.12 -8.66 -3.34
N ILE A 65 5.06 -7.83 -4.39
CA ILE A 65 4.86 -6.39 -4.25
C ILE A 65 3.50 -6.09 -3.62
N ALA A 66 2.43 -6.76 -4.07
CA ALA A 66 1.09 -6.58 -3.50
C ALA A 66 1.02 -7.02 -2.03
N THR A 67 1.67 -8.14 -1.66
CA THR A 67 1.77 -8.57 -0.26
C THR A 67 2.51 -7.55 0.59
N MET A 68 3.64 -7.02 0.12
CA MET A 68 4.36 -5.97 0.84
C MET A 68 3.52 -4.71 1.00
N GLY A 69 2.75 -4.31 -0.02
CA GLY A 69 1.83 -3.17 0.07
C GLY A 69 0.75 -3.37 1.11
N ALA A 70 0.14 -4.56 1.13
CA ALA A 70 -0.87 -4.93 2.12
C ALA A 70 -0.31 -4.90 3.55
N VAL A 71 0.92 -5.36 3.76
CA VAL A 71 1.58 -5.33 5.08
C VAL A 71 1.89 -3.90 5.52
N ILE A 72 2.51 -3.10 4.64
CA ILE A 72 2.92 -1.73 4.97
C ILE A 72 1.69 -0.86 5.26
N HIS A 73 0.70 -0.84 4.35
CA HIS A 73 -0.51 -0.05 4.57
C HIS A 73 -1.42 -0.65 5.65
N GLY A 74 -1.44 -1.98 5.79
CA GLY A 74 -2.18 -2.65 6.86
C GLY A 74 -1.65 -2.28 8.24
N ALA A 75 -0.33 -2.17 8.41
CA ALA A 75 0.28 -1.71 9.64
C ALA A 75 -0.14 -0.27 9.98
N VAL A 76 -0.20 0.63 8.99
CA VAL A 76 -0.67 2.01 9.18
C VAL A 76 -2.14 2.05 9.62
N VAL A 77 -2.99 1.23 9.00
CA VAL A 77 -4.41 1.12 9.38
C VAL A 77 -4.56 0.58 10.80
N MET A 78 -3.86 -0.51 11.13
CA MET A 78 -3.91 -1.14 12.45
C MET A 78 -3.39 -0.22 13.55
N TYR A 79 -2.27 0.48 13.31
CA TYR A 79 -1.76 1.49 14.24
C TYR A 79 -2.80 2.59 14.50
N SER A 80 -3.45 3.08 13.44
CA SER A 80 -4.46 4.13 13.55
C SER A 80 -5.71 3.68 14.30
N LEU A 81 -6.08 2.40 14.21
CA LEU A 81 -7.20 1.81 14.95
C LEU A 81 -6.87 1.58 16.43
N LEU A 82 -5.64 1.13 16.73
CA LEU A 82 -5.20 0.84 18.11
C LEU A 82 -4.91 2.12 18.91
N PHE A 83 -4.44 3.18 18.26
CA PHE A 83 -4.03 4.43 18.91
C PHE A 83 -4.70 5.67 18.27
N PRO A 84 -6.04 5.78 18.30
CA PRO A 84 -6.77 6.86 17.63
C PRO A 84 -6.51 8.25 18.23
N PHE A 85 -6.16 8.34 19.51
CA PHE A 85 -5.86 9.63 20.16
C PHE A 85 -4.46 10.15 19.82
N GLU A 86 -3.50 9.26 19.56
CA GLU A 86 -2.16 9.67 19.13
C GLU A 86 -2.14 10.18 17.70
N THR A 87 -2.97 9.63 16.81
CA THR A 87 -3.06 10.10 15.43
C THR A 87 -3.64 11.51 15.36
N VAL A 88 -4.68 11.80 16.16
CA VAL A 88 -5.28 13.14 16.24
C VAL A 88 -4.34 14.17 16.86
N THR A 89 -3.61 13.79 17.93
CA THR A 89 -2.72 14.72 18.66
C THR A 89 -1.37 14.96 17.96
N LYS A 90 -0.87 14.00 17.17
CA LYS A 90 0.34 14.17 16.35
C LYS A 90 0.07 14.77 14.96
N GLY A 91 -1.15 15.30 14.74
CA GLY A 91 -1.51 15.94 13.47
C GLY A 91 -1.65 14.98 12.29
N MET A 92 -1.75 13.66 12.53
CA MET A 92 -2.11 12.73 11.46
C MET A 92 -3.59 12.94 11.10
N SER A 93 -3.81 13.56 9.94
CA SER A 93 -5.15 13.70 9.35
C SER A 93 -5.78 12.32 9.16
N TYR A 94 -7.07 12.18 9.48
CA TYR A 94 -7.89 10.98 9.23
C TYR A 94 -7.84 10.48 7.78
N LEU A 95 -7.39 11.33 6.86
CA LEU A 95 -7.13 10.96 5.47
C LEU A 95 -6.05 9.87 5.33
N TYR A 96 -5.02 9.83 6.19
CA TYR A 96 -3.93 8.85 6.08
C TYR A 96 -4.38 7.38 6.26
N PRO A 97 -5.12 7.02 7.32
CA PRO A 97 -5.64 5.67 7.46
C PRO A 97 -6.65 5.31 6.38
N ILE A 98 -7.48 6.25 5.90
CA ILE A 98 -8.44 6.01 4.81
C ILE A 98 -7.70 5.68 3.51
N MET A 99 -6.70 6.50 3.15
CA MET A 99 -5.89 6.28 1.95
C MET A 99 -5.11 4.96 2.04
N SER A 100 -4.57 4.64 3.22
CA SER A 100 -3.92 3.36 3.45
C SER A 100 -4.89 2.18 3.34
N PHE A 101 -6.11 2.30 3.86
CA PHE A 101 -7.14 1.28 3.71
C PHE A 101 -7.52 1.02 2.25
N ILE A 102 -7.69 2.08 1.45
CA ILE A 102 -7.92 1.96 0.00
C ILE A 102 -6.76 1.22 -0.68
N SER A 103 -5.52 1.52 -0.28
CA SER A 103 -4.32 0.85 -0.79
C SER A 103 -4.28 -0.64 -0.43
N VAL A 104 -4.66 -1.02 0.80
CA VAL A 104 -4.80 -2.42 1.22
C VAL A 104 -5.86 -3.13 0.37
N CYS A 105 -7.02 -2.51 0.14
CA CYS A 105 -8.06 -3.07 -0.71
C CYS A 105 -7.56 -3.32 -2.14
N CYS A 106 -6.82 -2.38 -2.72
CA CYS A 106 -6.20 -2.56 -4.05
C CYS A 106 -5.24 -3.76 -4.07
N CYS A 107 -4.38 -3.87 -3.05
CA CYS A 107 -3.43 -4.98 -2.91
C CYS A 107 -4.14 -6.33 -2.73
N ALA A 108 -5.20 -6.38 -1.91
CA ALA A 108 -6.00 -7.57 -1.68
C ALA A 108 -6.68 -8.06 -2.98
N VAL A 109 -7.23 -7.14 -3.78
CA VAL A 109 -7.80 -7.48 -5.09
C VAL A 109 -6.72 -8.04 -6.03
N ILE A 110 -5.52 -7.46 -6.05
CA ILE A 110 -4.40 -7.98 -6.86
C ILE A 110 -4.05 -9.42 -6.47
N LEU A 111 -3.98 -9.71 -5.16
CA LEU A 111 -3.71 -11.04 -4.64
C LEU A 111 -4.84 -12.04 -4.96
N GLY A 112 -6.09 -11.59 -4.87
CA GLY A 112 -7.28 -12.40 -5.17
C GLY A 112 -7.40 -12.79 -6.64
N LEU A 113 -6.95 -11.94 -7.57
CA LEU A 113 -7.04 -12.16 -9.02
C LEU A 113 -6.28 -13.41 -9.54
N LYS A 114 -5.47 -14.07 -8.72
CA LYS A 114 -4.74 -15.29 -9.08
C LYS A 114 -5.35 -16.58 -8.52
N SER A 115 -6.30 -16.48 -7.58
CA SER A 115 -6.88 -17.66 -6.92
C SER A 115 -7.84 -18.44 -7.82
N ASP A 116 -8.60 -17.77 -8.70
CA ASP A 116 -9.63 -18.43 -9.53
C ASP A 116 -9.06 -19.37 -10.61
N LYS A 117 -7.85 -19.14 -11.10
CA LYS A 117 -7.26 -20.00 -12.14
C LYS A 117 -6.73 -21.32 -11.62
N THR A 118 -6.52 -21.44 -10.30
CA THR A 118 -5.98 -22.67 -9.68
C THR A 118 -7.12 -23.56 -9.19
N HIS A 119 -8.21 -22.97 -8.70
CA HIS A 119 -9.37 -23.74 -8.21
C HIS A 119 -10.18 -24.42 -9.32
N SER A 120 -10.22 -23.85 -10.54
CA SER A 120 -10.95 -24.47 -11.67
C SER A 120 -10.27 -25.73 -12.23
N LYS A 121 -8.98 -25.98 -11.94
CA LYS A 121 -8.26 -27.16 -12.45
C LYS A 121 -8.20 -28.34 -11.47
N MET A 122 -8.70 -28.18 -10.23
CA MET A 122 -8.56 -29.22 -9.20
C MET A 122 -9.85 -30.01 -8.94
N ILE A 123 -10.98 -29.65 -9.57
CA ILE A 123 -12.28 -30.35 -9.43
C ILE A 123 -12.59 -31.29 -10.62
N SER A 124 -11.69 -31.37 -11.61
CA SER A 124 -11.79 -32.35 -12.71
C SER A 124 -10.60 -33.30 -12.64
N LYS A 125 -10.71 -34.30 -11.76
CA LYS A 125 -10.04 -35.59 -11.90
C LYS A 125 -10.70 -36.62 -10.99
#